data_AF-A0A024GH21-F1
#
_entry.id   AF-A0A024GH21-F1
#
_cell.length_a   1.000
_cell.length_b   1.000
_cell.length_c   1.000
_cell.angle_alpha   90.00
_cell.angle_beta   90.00
_cell.angle_gamma   90.00
#
_symmetry.space_group_name_H-M   'P 1'
#
loop_
_entity.id
_entity.type
_entity.pdbx_description
1 polymer ?
#
loop_
_entity_poly.entity_id
_entity_poly.type
_entity_poly.pdbx_seq_one_letter_code
_entity_poly.pdbx_strand_id
1 'polypeptide(L)'
;MRPESELTEEDSMRYFVEAKTSDNSRSLTLKKAMRKSQMTQEYDGKSLVDCLIRAFMNVLDEQDMENFDEEEPKLYIQYFVNALRPRALKDTVRAELKRQANQRYRADIPEFVAWLKPQVV
;
A
#
# COMPACT_ATOMS: atom_id res chain seq x y z
N MET A 1 -4.32 -36.94 -13.82
CA MET A 1 -3.29 -35.90 -14.06
C MET A 1 -2.76 -36.10 -15.47
N ARG A 2 -2.86 -35.08 -16.33
CA ARG A 2 -2.24 -35.12 -17.66
C ARG A 2 -0.75 -34.75 -17.52
N PRO A 3 0.17 -35.41 -18.23
CA PRO A 3 1.61 -35.14 -18.14
C PRO A 3 1.93 -33.74 -18.69
N GLU A 4 2.98 -33.11 -18.15
CA GLU A 4 3.44 -31.72 -18.44
C GLU A 4 3.89 -31.50 -19.91
N SER A 5 3.83 -32.53 -20.76
CA SER A 5 4.19 -32.49 -22.18
C SER A 5 3.05 -32.10 -23.13
N GLU A 6 1.90 -31.67 -22.62
CA GLU A 6 0.73 -31.25 -23.42
C GLU A 6 0.24 -29.82 -23.11
N LEU A 7 1.03 -28.98 -22.43
CA LEU A 7 0.67 -27.57 -22.29
C LEU A 7 0.83 -26.86 -23.64
N THR A 8 -0.29 -26.59 -24.30
CA THR A 8 -0.31 -25.82 -25.53
C THR A 8 0.02 -24.35 -25.25
N GLU A 9 0.47 -23.63 -26.27
CA GLU A 9 0.73 -22.18 -26.17
C GLU A 9 -0.53 -21.42 -25.71
N GLU A 10 -1.72 -21.92 -26.07
CA GLU A 10 -3.03 -21.39 -25.67
C GLU A 10 -3.33 -21.61 -24.19
N ASP A 11 -2.94 -22.75 -23.61
CA ASP A 11 -3.07 -23.00 -22.18
C ASP A 11 -2.11 -22.11 -21.37
N SER A 12 -0.89 -21.90 -21.88
CA SER A 12 0.11 -21.01 -21.27
C SER A 12 -0.34 -19.55 -21.32
N MET A 13 -0.89 -19.09 -22.46
CA MET A 13 -1.45 -17.75 -22.59
C MET A 13 -2.67 -17.54 -21.69
N ARG A 14 -3.53 -18.55 -21.55
CA ARG A 14 -4.69 -18.48 -20.66
C ARG A 14 -4.27 -18.35 -19.19
N TYR A 15 -3.30 -19.14 -18.75
CA TYR A 15 -2.71 -19.01 -17.41
C TYR A 15 -2.11 -17.61 -17.18
N PHE A 16 -1.39 -17.07 -18.15
CA PHE A 16 -0.78 -15.75 -18.03
C PHE A 16 -1.82 -14.61 -17.98
N VAL A 17 -2.89 -14.72 -18.77
CA VAL A 17 -4.00 -13.78 -18.78
C VAL A 17 -4.81 -13.89 -17.49
N GLU A 18 -5.15 -15.09 -17.02
CA GLU A 18 -5.85 -15.29 -15.74
C GLU A 18 -5.02 -14.79 -14.56
N ALA A 19 -3.72 -15.05 -14.53
CA ALA A 19 -2.82 -14.53 -13.51
C ALA A 19 -2.89 -12.99 -13.45
N LYS A 20 -2.72 -12.31 -14.60
CA LYS A 20 -2.83 -10.84 -14.70
C LYS A 20 -4.21 -10.29 -14.35
N THR A 21 -5.28 -11.02 -14.67
CA THR A 21 -6.65 -10.57 -14.42
C THR A 21 -7.00 -10.73 -12.93
N SER A 22 -6.53 -11.82 -12.30
CA SER A 22 -6.64 -12.03 -10.86
C SER A 22 -5.87 -10.98 -10.07
N ASP A 23 -4.66 -10.64 -10.52
CA ASP A 23 -3.78 -9.65 -9.90
C ASP A 23 -4.36 -8.23 -10.02
N ASN A 24 -4.94 -7.89 -11.17
CA ASN A 24 -5.69 -6.64 -11.32
C ASN A 24 -6.93 -6.57 -10.42
N SER A 25 -7.68 -7.67 -10.26
CA SER A 25 -8.87 -7.70 -9.40
C SER A 25 -8.53 -7.65 -7.90
N ARG A 26 -7.44 -8.31 -7.48
CA ARG A 26 -6.89 -8.23 -6.12
C ARG A 26 -6.34 -6.83 -5.85
N SER A 27 -5.58 -6.24 -6.77
CA SER A 27 -5.14 -4.84 -6.71
C SER A 27 -6.32 -3.87 -6.58
N LEU A 28 -7.44 -4.11 -7.27
CA LEU A 28 -8.65 -3.28 -7.16
C LEU A 28 -9.38 -3.46 -5.82
N THR A 29 -9.36 -4.66 -5.26
CA THR A 29 -9.97 -4.98 -3.96
C THR A 29 -9.13 -4.39 -2.83
N LEU A 30 -7.80 -4.55 -2.88
CA LEU A 30 -6.84 -3.88 -2.02
C LEU A 30 -7.02 -2.35 -2.06
N LYS A 31 -7.09 -1.76 -3.27
CA LYS A 31 -7.36 -0.33 -3.46
C LYS A 31 -8.64 0.14 -2.79
N LYS A 32 -9.68 -0.70 -2.72
CA LYS A 32 -10.95 -0.37 -2.06
C LYS A 32 -10.84 -0.52 -0.54
N ALA A 33 -10.19 -1.57 -0.06
CA ALA A 33 -9.97 -1.81 1.37
C ALA A 33 -9.08 -0.73 2.00
N MET A 34 -7.94 -0.42 1.37
CA MET A 34 -7.03 0.64 1.83
C MET A 34 -7.62 2.06 1.75
N ARG A 35 -8.61 2.29 0.87
CA ARG A 35 -9.36 3.56 0.86
C ARG A 35 -10.39 3.66 1.99
N LYS A 36 -10.89 2.51 2.47
CA LYS A 36 -11.83 2.42 3.59
C LYS A 36 -11.12 2.55 4.93
N SER A 37 -9.87 2.09 5.06
CA SER A 37 -9.07 2.34 6.26
C SER A 37 -8.68 3.83 6.34
N GLN A 38 -9.48 4.59 7.07
CA GLN A 38 -9.23 6.00 7.34
C GLN A 38 -8.83 6.21 8.79
N MET A 39 -8.02 7.23 9.00
CA MET A 39 -7.61 7.73 10.29
C MET A 39 -8.84 8.16 11.12
N THR A 40 -9.08 7.52 12.26
CA THR A 40 -10.15 7.88 13.21
C THR A 40 -9.62 8.87 14.25
N GLN A 41 -10.43 9.86 14.61
CA GLN A 41 -10.01 11.10 15.29
C GLN A 41 -9.71 10.94 16.81
N GLU A 42 -9.63 9.70 17.32
CA GLU A 42 -9.64 9.39 18.76
C GLU A 42 -8.26 9.13 19.41
N TYR A 43 -7.17 9.14 18.63
CA TYR A 43 -5.83 8.76 19.13
C TYR A 43 -4.84 9.95 19.14
N ASP A 44 -3.82 9.88 20.00
CA ASP A 44 -2.68 10.79 19.91
C ASP A 44 -1.94 10.63 18.57
N GLY A 45 -1.30 11.69 18.06
CA GLY A 45 -0.66 11.73 16.74
C GLY A 45 0.37 10.64 16.44
N LYS A 46 1.08 10.13 17.44
CA LYS A 46 2.07 9.05 17.27
C LYS A 46 1.38 7.69 17.24
N SER A 47 0.44 7.48 18.15
CA SER A 47 -0.45 6.31 18.18
C SER A 47 -1.28 6.20 16.91
N LEU A 48 -1.62 7.33 16.28
CA LEU A 48 -2.34 7.40 15.02
C LEU A 48 -1.58 6.82 13.82
N VAL A 49 -0.30 7.16 13.66
CA VAL A 49 0.55 6.61 12.59
C VAL A 49 0.69 5.10 12.77
N ASP A 50 0.92 4.66 14.01
CA ASP A 50 1.04 3.23 14.33
C ASP A 50 -0.29 2.47 14.14
N CYS A 51 -1.44 3.09 14.46
CA CYS A 51 -2.76 2.53 14.16
C CYS A 51 -3.01 2.38 12.65
N LEU A 52 -2.60 3.36 11.83
CA LEU A 52 -2.76 3.28 10.38
C LEU A 52 -1.89 2.18 9.77
N ILE A 53 -0.66 2.01 10.26
CA ILE A 53 0.22 0.90 9.86
C ILE A 53 -0.43 -0.44 10.20
N ARG A 54 -0.92 -0.62 11.43
CA ARG A 54 -1.61 -1.86 11.83
C ARG A 54 -2.84 -2.14 10.97
N ALA A 55 -3.63 -1.12 10.69
CA ALA A 55 -4.79 -1.25 9.81
C ALA A 55 -4.40 -1.64 8.37
N PHE A 56 -3.25 -1.16 7.88
CA PHE A 56 -2.73 -1.55 6.57
C PHE A 56 -2.24 -2.99 6.57
N MET A 57 -1.46 -3.42 7.58
CA MET A 57 -0.99 -4.80 7.69
C MET A 57 -2.15 -5.79 7.77
N ASN A 58 -3.18 -5.51 8.57
CA ASN A 58 -4.38 -6.35 8.61
C ASN A 58 -5.06 -6.48 7.24
N VAL A 59 -5.11 -5.39 6.46
CA VAL A 59 -5.68 -5.42 5.10
C VAL A 59 -4.78 -6.22 4.15
N LEU A 60 -3.46 -6.20 4.33
CA LEU A 60 -2.54 -7.00 3.53
C LEU A 60 -2.70 -8.49 3.86
N ASP A 61 -2.76 -8.84 5.14
CA ASP A 61 -2.99 -10.21 5.62
C ASP A 61 -4.35 -10.75 5.10
N GLU A 62 -5.42 -9.96 5.19
CA GLU A 62 -6.75 -10.34 4.66
C GLU A 62 -6.79 -10.54 3.14
N GLN A 63 -5.78 -10.07 2.40
CA GLN A 63 -5.71 -10.16 0.95
C GLN A 63 -4.60 -11.11 0.46
N ASP A 64 -3.94 -11.83 1.35
CA ASP A 64 -2.75 -12.66 1.07
C ASP A 64 -1.62 -11.85 0.39
N MET A 65 -1.39 -10.60 0.84
CA MET A 65 -0.43 -9.64 0.28
C MET A 65 0.63 -9.19 1.30
N GLU A 66 1.09 -10.14 2.12
CA GLU A 66 2.00 -9.93 3.27
C GLU A 66 3.33 -9.23 2.90
N ASN A 67 3.80 -9.39 1.65
CA ASN A 67 5.06 -8.79 1.15
C ASN A 67 4.87 -7.48 0.38
N PHE A 68 3.66 -6.93 0.33
CA PHE A 68 3.36 -5.78 -0.52
C PHE A 68 4.14 -4.51 -0.16
N ASP A 69 4.50 -4.34 1.10
CA ASP A 69 5.32 -3.23 1.56
C ASP A 69 6.77 -3.31 1.04
N GLU A 70 7.29 -4.53 0.87
CA GLU A 70 8.59 -4.79 0.25
C GLU A 70 8.54 -4.74 -1.29
N GLU A 71 7.50 -5.33 -1.89
CA GLU A 71 7.33 -5.42 -3.35
C GLU A 71 6.97 -4.06 -3.98
N GLU A 72 6.08 -3.30 -3.33
CA GLU A 72 5.47 -2.09 -3.86
C GLU A 72 5.51 -0.91 -2.87
N PRO A 73 6.70 -0.55 -2.31
CA PRO A 73 6.82 0.44 -1.24
C PRO A 73 6.28 1.82 -1.62
N LYS A 74 6.40 2.18 -2.91
CA LYS A 74 5.88 3.45 -3.44
C LYS A 74 4.35 3.50 -3.40
N LEU A 75 3.67 2.41 -3.75
CA LEU A 75 2.21 2.34 -3.68
C LEU A 75 1.76 2.30 -2.22
N TYR A 76 2.45 1.55 -1.36
CA TYR A 76 2.17 1.53 0.08
C TYR A 76 2.19 2.95 0.65
N ILE A 77 3.27 3.72 0.43
CA ILE A 77 3.40 5.11 0.86
C ILE A 77 2.30 5.99 0.25
N GLN A 78 1.95 5.78 -1.02
CA GLN A 78 0.87 6.53 -1.67
C GLN A 78 -0.49 6.29 -1.00
N TYR A 79 -0.83 5.03 -0.68
CA TYR A 79 -2.07 4.72 0.06
C TYR A 79 -2.01 5.30 1.48
N PHE A 80 -0.86 5.21 2.14
CA PHE A 80 -0.66 5.73 3.48
C PHE A 80 -0.94 7.23 3.54
N VAL A 81 -0.30 8.01 2.67
CA VAL A 81 -0.52 9.46 2.53
C VAL A 81 -1.98 9.78 2.18
N ASN A 82 -2.63 8.92 1.39
CA ASN A 82 -4.03 9.13 1.02
C ASN A 82 -5.00 8.99 2.20
N ALA A 83 -4.66 8.15 3.18
CA ALA A 83 -5.43 7.88 4.38
C ALA A 83 -5.23 8.93 5.49
N LEU A 84 -4.18 9.77 5.40
CA LEU A 84 -3.90 10.83 6.38
C LEU A 84 -5.05 11.84 6.51
N ARG A 85 -5.32 12.21 7.76
CA ARG A 85 -6.23 13.28 8.18
C ARG A 85 -5.54 14.13 9.27
N PRO A 86 -5.84 15.44 9.37
CA PRO A 86 -6.76 16.23 8.55
C PRO A 86 -6.21 16.51 7.14
N ARG A 87 -7.06 17.04 6.24
CA ARG A 87 -6.68 17.32 4.83
C ARG A 87 -5.45 18.23 4.72
N ALA A 88 -5.32 19.21 5.60
CA ALA A 88 -4.16 20.11 5.64
C ALA A 88 -2.84 19.34 5.82
N LEU A 89 -2.79 18.39 6.77
CA LEU A 89 -1.63 17.52 6.99
C LEU A 89 -1.31 16.71 5.73
N LYS A 90 -2.32 16.08 5.12
CA LYS A 90 -2.16 15.31 3.88
C LYS A 90 -1.58 16.14 2.74
N ASP A 91 -2.09 17.36 2.53
CA ASP A 91 -1.63 18.23 1.46
C ASP A 91 -0.19 18.73 1.70
N THR A 92 0.17 19.03 2.97
CA THR A 92 1.54 19.33 3.38
C THR A 92 2.49 18.15 3.12
N VAL A 93 2.14 16.95 3.58
CA VAL A 93 2.97 15.74 3.38
C VAL A 93 3.17 15.45 1.89
N ARG A 94 2.13 15.61 1.06
CA ARG A 94 2.26 15.48 -0.39
C ARG A 94 3.19 16.52 -1.01
N ALA A 95 3.15 17.76 -0.54
CA ALA A 95 4.03 18.82 -1.01
C ALA A 95 5.49 18.55 -0.61
N GLU A 96 5.72 18.10 0.63
CA GLU A 96 7.05 17.72 1.11
C GLU A 96 7.61 16.53 0.34
N LEU A 97 6.82 15.49 0.10
CA LEU A 97 7.28 14.35 -0.69
C LEU A 97 7.68 14.74 -2.10
N LYS A 98 7.08 15.77 -2.71
CA LYS A 98 7.46 16.26 -4.05
C LYS A 98 8.83 16.93 -4.10
N ARG A 99 9.38 17.39 -2.97
CA ARG A 99 10.70 18.02 -2.90
C ARG A 99 11.81 17.00 -3.18
N GLN A 100 12.84 17.43 -3.92
CA GLN A 100 13.97 16.56 -4.26
C GLN A 100 14.72 16.06 -3.02
N ALA A 101 14.85 16.92 -2.00
CA ALA A 101 15.45 16.58 -0.70
C ALA A 101 14.77 15.42 0.05
N ASN A 102 13.52 15.11 -0.31
CA ASN A 102 12.69 14.09 0.34
C ASN A 102 12.46 12.87 -0.57
N GLN A 103 13.27 12.67 -1.63
CA GLN A 103 13.15 11.51 -2.52
C GLN A 103 13.29 10.17 -1.80
N ARG A 104 14.16 10.10 -0.80
CA ARG A 104 14.40 8.89 0.02
C ARG A 104 13.13 8.32 0.67
N TYR A 105 12.28 9.21 1.19
CA TYR A 105 11.02 8.83 1.83
C TYR A 105 9.93 8.32 0.86
N ARG A 106 10.17 8.29 -0.45
CA ARG A 106 9.16 7.83 -1.43
C ARG A 106 9.17 6.31 -1.65
N ALA A 107 10.23 5.64 -1.24
CA ALA A 107 10.39 4.20 -1.40
C ALA A 107 10.97 3.52 -0.15
N ASP A 108 11.30 4.29 0.88
CA ASP A 108 11.74 3.78 2.18
C ASP A 108 10.62 4.00 3.21
N ILE A 109 9.86 2.93 3.49
CA ILE A 109 8.73 2.98 4.43
C ILE A 109 9.22 3.30 5.86
N PRO A 110 10.24 2.61 6.42
CA PRO A 110 10.76 2.95 7.75
C PRO A 110 11.18 4.42 7.88
N GLU A 111 11.92 4.95 6.92
CA GLU A 111 12.41 6.34 6.95
C GLU A 111 11.25 7.34 6.79
N PHE A 112 10.27 7.03 5.91
CA PHE A 112 9.05 7.82 5.77
C PHE A 112 8.24 7.88 7.06
N VAL A 113 8.03 6.75 7.73
CA VAL A 113 7.27 6.68 8.99
C VAL A 113 7.99 7.45 10.09
N ALA A 114 9.30 7.28 10.23
CA ALA A 114 10.10 8.01 11.21
C ALA A 114 10.04 9.53 11.01
N TRP A 115 10.07 9.97 9.74
CA TRP A 115 9.92 11.38 9.37
C TRP A 115 8.50 11.92 9.59
N LEU A 116 7.47 11.10 9.38
CA LEU A 116 6.07 11.51 9.49
C LEU A 116 5.60 11.65 10.94
N LYS A 117 5.97 10.70 11.83
CA LYS A 117 5.55 10.69 13.24
C LYS A 117 5.63 12.04 13.97
N PRO A 118 6.72 12.83 13.89
CA PRO A 118 6.79 14.13 14.57
C PRO A 118 5.87 15.21 13.96
N GLN A 119 5.36 15.03 12.74
CA GLN A 119 4.51 16.01 12.05
C GLN A 119 3.01 15.85 12.33
N VAL A 120 2.60 14.76 12.99
CA VAL A 120 1.19 14.44 13.31
C VAL A 120 0.84 14.82 14.76
N VAL A 121 1.77 15.43 15.50
CA VAL A 121 1.62 15.86 16.91
C VAL A 121 0.80 17.14 17.03
#